data_AF-D3P9Z8-F1
#
_entry.id   AF-D3P9Z8-F1
#
_cell.length_a   1.000
_cell.length_b   1.000
_cell.length_c   1.000
_cell.angle_alpha   90.00
_cell.angle_beta   90.00
_cell.angle_gamma   90.00
#
_symmetry.space_group_name_H-M   'P 1'
#
loop_
_entity.id
_entity.type
_entity.pdbx_description
1 polymer ?
#
loop_
_entity_poly.entity_id
_entity_poly.type
_entity_poly.pdbx_seq_one_letter_code
_entity_poly.pdbx_strand_id
1 'polypeptide(L)'
;MKYLYVLIIIFFSTSLFAYNNTFTKPFKNGSPACTSCHSIKAAGFSGKTWGPDLSTLYIDFDSDADSIKSFIKDSGIPPMDAVYKGRNLSDEELNNLIKAFASLGSKNVESNNLFFTLFVIFFVGIFVAIKIFFRKNEILEANK
;
A
#
# COMPACT_ATOMS: atom_id res chain seq x y z
N MET A 1 -8.06 -0.92 -31.45
CA MET A 1 -6.67 -0.65 -31.04
C MET A 1 -6.52 0.49 -30.02
N LYS A 2 -7.24 1.62 -30.14
CA LYS A 2 -7.17 2.76 -29.20
C LYS A 2 -7.85 2.53 -27.83
N TYR A 3 -8.88 1.68 -27.79
CA TYR A 3 -9.69 1.44 -26.59
C TYR A 3 -9.14 0.35 -25.66
N LEU A 4 -8.27 -0.55 -26.15
CA LEU A 4 -7.68 -1.62 -25.35
C LEU A 4 -6.60 -1.07 -24.39
N TYR A 5 -5.91 0.00 -24.79
CA TYR A 5 -4.89 0.66 -23.97
C TYR A 5 -5.48 1.44 -22.79
N VAL A 6 -6.71 1.95 -22.93
CA VAL A 6 -7.40 2.71 -21.87
C VAL A 6 -7.91 1.78 -20.77
N LEU A 7 -8.34 0.56 -21.10
CA LEU A 7 -8.82 -0.42 -20.12
C LEU A 7 -7.69 -0.97 -19.22
N ILE A 8 -6.47 -1.10 -19.74
CA ILE A 8 -5.31 -1.59 -18.97
C ILE A 8 -4.84 -0.54 -17.93
N ILE A 9 -4.95 0.76 -18.24
CA ILE A 9 -4.60 1.85 -17.30
C ILE A 9 -5.61 1.95 -16.14
N ILE A 10 -6.89 1.63 -16.39
CA ILE A 10 -7.94 1.66 -15.36
C ILE A 10 -7.82 0.46 -14.41
N PHE A 11 -7.40 -0.71 -14.90
CA PHE A 11 -7.24 -1.89 -14.04
C PHE A 11 -6.07 -1.77 -13.06
N PHE A 12 -4.93 -1.20 -13.49
CA PHE A 12 -3.72 -1.09 -12.66
C PHE A 12 -3.78 -0.02 -11.57
N SER A 13 -4.70 0.94 -11.67
CA SER A 13 -4.86 2.01 -10.69
C SER A 13 -5.67 1.59 -9.46
N THR A 14 -6.48 0.52 -9.54
CA THR A 14 -7.38 0.15 -8.43
C THR A 14 -6.70 -0.61 -7.29
N SER A 15 -5.53 -1.21 -7.53
CA SER A 15 -4.84 -2.03 -6.52
C SER A 15 -4.05 -1.23 -5.48
N LEU A 16 -3.79 0.06 -5.74
CA LEU A 16 -3.03 0.93 -4.83
C LEU A 16 -3.90 1.67 -3.80
N PHE A 17 -5.23 1.69 -3.98
CA PHE A 17 -6.14 2.42 -3.09
C PHE A 17 -6.78 1.58 -1.98
N ALA A 18 -6.62 0.25 -2.00
CA ALA A 18 -7.23 -0.63 -0.99
C ALA A 18 -6.53 -0.59 0.38
N TYR A 19 -5.29 -0.09 0.47
CA TYR A 19 -4.56 -0.05 1.73
C TYR A 19 -4.97 1.12 2.64
N ASN A 20 -5.44 2.22 2.06
CA ASN A 20 -5.50 3.50 2.76
C ASN A 20 -6.61 3.59 3.84
N ASN A 21 -7.57 2.67 3.83
CA ASN A 21 -8.72 2.71 4.74
C ASN A 21 -8.65 1.71 5.91
N THR A 22 -7.78 0.69 5.88
CA THR A 22 -7.89 -0.41 6.84
C THR A 22 -7.49 0.02 8.26
N PHE A 23 -6.49 0.89 8.41
CA PHE A 23 -6.06 1.36 9.73
C PHE A 23 -6.82 2.57 10.25
N THR A 24 -7.47 3.31 9.35
CA THR A 24 -8.10 4.61 9.62
C THR A 24 -9.61 4.55 9.71
N LYS A 25 -10.22 3.47 9.20
CA LYS A 25 -11.66 3.24 9.27
C LYS A 25 -12.05 2.62 10.61
N PRO A 26 -13.08 3.14 11.30
CA PRO A 26 -13.67 2.47 12.45
C PRO A 26 -14.25 1.10 12.07
N PHE A 27 -14.25 0.17 13.02
CA PHE A 27 -14.86 -1.14 12.83
C PHE A 27 -16.39 -1.03 12.70
N LYS A 28 -17.03 -1.98 12.02
CA LYS A 28 -18.49 -2.03 11.81
C LYS A 28 -19.29 -1.95 13.12
N ASN A 29 -18.73 -2.46 14.22
CA ASN A 29 -19.36 -2.43 15.55
C ASN A 29 -19.16 -1.10 16.32
N GLY A 30 -18.61 -0.07 15.68
CA GLY A 30 -18.35 1.24 16.29
C GLY A 30 -17.06 1.32 17.11
N SER A 31 -16.22 0.29 17.10
CA SER A 31 -14.89 0.36 17.72
C SER A 31 -13.96 1.28 16.94
N PRO A 32 -13.08 2.04 17.61
CA PRO A 32 -12.25 3.04 16.96
C PRO A 32 -11.26 2.38 16.00
N ALA A 33 -10.82 3.17 15.02
CA ALA A 33 -9.73 2.78 14.13
C ALA A 33 -8.40 2.71 14.89
N CYS A 34 -7.45 1.88 14.44
CA CYS A 34 -6.13 1.72 15.07
C CYS A 34 -5.40 3.07 15.19
N THR A 35 -5.48 3.89 14.14
CA THR A 35 -4.85 5.21 14.09
C THR A 35 -5.52 6.26 14.98
N SER A 36 -6.52 5.89 15.78
CA SER A 36 -7.08 6.79 16.79
C SER A 36 -6.10 6.99 17.95
N CYS A 37 -5.31 5.95 18.26
CA CYS A 37 -4.36 5.93 19.38
C CYS A 37 -2.92 5.65 18.93
N HIS A 38 -2.74 4.86 17.88
CA HIS A 38 -1.42 4.42 17.42
C HIS A 38 -0.93 5.18 16.20
N SER A 39 0.38 5.31 16.09
CA SER A 39 1.03 5.63 14.81
C SER A 39 1.27 4.34 14.02
N ILE A 40 1.35 4.45 12.70
CA ILE A 40 1.75 3.37 11.79
C ILE A 40 2.61 4.01 10.70
N LYS A 41 3.85 4.37 11.05
CA LYS A 41 4.73 5.15 10.17
C LYS A 41 5.05 4.44 8.86
N ALA A 42 5.20 3.13 8.86
CA ALA A 42 5.41 2.33 7.65
C ALA A 42 4.23 2.41 6.66
N ALA A 43 3.04 2.77 7.16
CA ALA A 43 1.84 3.03 6.40
C ALA A 43 1.60 4.52 6.09
N GLY A 44 2.48 5.42 6.55
CA GLY A 44 2.34 6.87 6.40
C GLY A 44 1.46 7.54 7.46
N PHE A 45 1.01 6.83 8.48
CA PHE A 45 0.20 7.41 9.57
C PHE A 45 1.10 7.76 10.75
N SER A 46 1.25 9.05 11.06
CA SER A 46 2.11 9.54 12.14
C SER A 46 1.40 10.57 13.02
N GLY A 47 1.93 10.81 14.22
CA GLY A 47 1.49 11.92 15.10
C GLY A 47 0.53 11.52 16.22
N LYS A 48 0.28 10.22 16.44
CA LYS A 48 -0.44 9.72 17.61
C LYS A 48 0.55 9.15 18.62
N THR A 49 0.48 9.64 19.85
CA THR A 49 1.42 9.30 20.94
C THR A 49 0.78 8.56 22.12
N TRP A 50 -0.52 8.23 22.02
CA TRP A 50 -1.23 7.52 23.08
C TRP A 50 -0.85 6.04 23.16
N GLY A 51 -0.50 5.43 22.03
CA GLY A 51 0.02 4.07 21.94
C GLY A 51 1.31 4.01 21.12
N PRO A 52 2.04 2.86 21.18
CA PRO A 52 3.23 2.63 20.38
C PRO A 52 2.96 2.67 18.87
N ASP A 53 4.03 2.82 18.08
CA ASP A 53 3.98 2.69 16.63
C ASP A 53 3.81 1.21 16.25
N LEU A 54 2.77 0.90 15.47
CA LEU A 54 2.43 -0.48 15.09
C LEU A 54 3.06 -0.91 13.75
N SER A 55 4.01 -0.13 13.23
CA SER A 55 4.69 -0.42 11.95
C SER A 55 5.30 -1.83 11.90
N THR A 56 5.77 -2.34 13.03
CA THR A 56 6.40 -3.66 13.17
C THR A 56 5.51 -4.71 13.81
N LEU A 57 4.23 -4.40 14.09
CA LEU A 57 3.32 -5.27 14.86
C LEU A 57 3.32 -6.73 14.39
N TYR A 58 3.30 -6.96 13.08
CA TYR A 58 3.28 -8.32 12.53
C TYR A 58 4.58 -9.09 12.84
N ILE A 59 5.73 -8.41 12.80
CA ILE A 59 7.04 -8.98 13.11
C ILE A 59 7.18 -9.16 14.62
N ASP A 60 6.71 -8.20 15.42
CA ASP A 60 6.80 -8.21 16.89
C ASP A 60 5.99 -9.38 17.51
N PHE A 61 5.02 -9.92 16.76
CA PHE A 61 4.24 -11.11 17.11
C PHE A 61 4.69 -12.37 16.36
N ASP A 62 5.97 -12.46 15.97
CA ASP A 62 6.55 -13.61 15.27
C ASP A 62 5.79 -14.03 14.00
N SER A 63 5.14 -13.06 13.32
CA SER A 63 4.25 -13.30 12.17
C SER A 63 3.01 -14.17 12.46
N ASP A 64 2.67 -14.36 13.72
CA ASP A 64 1.48 -15.12 14.14
C ASP A 64 0.22 -14.25 14.12
N ALA A 65 -0.58 -14.47 13.08
CA ALA A 65 -1.86 -13.80 12.86
C ALA A 65 -2.85 -14.02 14.01
N ASP A 66 -2.91 -15.21 14.61
CA ASP A 66 -3.93 -15.55 15.59
C ASP A 66 -3.58 -14.99 16.97
N SER A 67 -2.29 -14.90 17.29
CA SER A 67 -1.81 -14.15 18.46
C SER A 67 -2.16 -12.67 18.37
N ILE A 68 -1.99 -12.02 17.22
CA ILE A 68 -2.38 -10.61 17.04
C ILE A 68 -3.89 -10.43 17.17
N LYS A 69 -4.70 -11.30 16.56
CA LYS A 69 -6.17 -11.24 16.69
C LYS A 69 -6.61 -11.40 18.15
N SER A 70 -5.99 -12.33 18.87
CA SER A 70 -6.28 -12.58 20.28
C SER A 70 -5.91 -11.37 21.13
N PHE A 71 -4.73 -10.78 20.88
CA PHE A 71 -4.27 -9.57 21.54
C PHE A 71 -5.18 -8.36 21.29
N ILE A 72 -5.72 -8.20 20.07
CA ILE A 72 -6.70 -7.14 19.79
C ILE A 72 -7.99 -7.32 20.60
N LYS A 73 -8.43 -8.58 20.79
CA LYS A 73 -9.65 -8.92 21.54
C LYS A 73 -9.45 -8.85 23.05
N ASP A 74 -8.26 -9.13 23.55
CA ASP A 74 -7.89 -9.07 24.96
C ASP A 74 -6.39 -8.79 25.10
N SER A 75 -6.03 -7.52 25.25
CA SER A 75 -4.64 -7.08 25.29
C SER A 75 -4.05 -7.09 26.70
N GLY A 76 -4.92 -7.07 27.73
CA GLY A 76 -4.53 -6.78 29.11
C GLY A 76 -4.14 -5.31 29.34
N ILE A 77 -4.27 -4.44 28.34
CA ILE A 77 -3.95 -3.01 28.41
C ILE A 77 -5.26 -2.24 28.61
N PRO A 78 -5.53 -1.65 29.80
CA PRO A 78 -6.86 -1.14 30.14
C PRO A 78 -7.45 -0.13 29.14
N PRO A 79 -6.69 0.85 28.61
CA PRO A 79 -7.22 1.76 27.59
C PRO A 79 -7.64 1.08 26.29
N MET A 80 -6.93 0.03 25.86
CA MET A 80 -7.22 -0.72 24.64
C MET A 80 -8.38 -1.70 24.86
N ASP A 81 -8.38 -2.39 26.00
CA ASP A 81 -9.46 -3.30 26.37
C ASP A 81 -10.80 -2.57 26.52
N ALA A 82 -10.80 -1.33 27.02
CA ALA A 82 -12.01 -0.50 27.13
C ALA A 82 -12.72 -0.29 25.77
N VAL A 83 -11.99 -0.37 24.66
CA VAL A 83 -12.52 -0.10 23.32
C VAL A 83 -12.68 -1.35 22.44
N TYR A 84 -12.00 -2.47 22.75
CA TYR A 84 -12.09 -3.70 21.95
C TYR A 84 -12.57 -4.92 22.72
N LYS A 85 -12.27 -5.05 24.02
CA LYS A 85 -12.57 -6.26 24.79
C LYS A 85 -14.06 -6.52 24.91
N GLY A 86 -14.46 -7.76 24.65
CA GLY A 86 -15.86 -8.19 24.67
C GLY A 86 -16.71 -7.63 23.52
N ARG A 87 -16.14 -6.82 22.61
CA ARG A 87 -16.86 -6.35 21.42
C ARG A 87 -16.79 -7.39 20.31
N ASN A 88 -17.89 -7.54 19.58
CA ASN A 88 -17.96 -8.45 18.46
C ASN A 88 -17.27 -7.83 17.23
N LEU A 89 -15.95 -8.01 17.10
CA LEU A 89 -15.19 -7.62 15.92
C LEU A 89 -15.31 -8.74 14.87
N SER A 90 -15.72 -8.40 13.64
CA SER A 90 -15.86 -9.39 12.57
C SER A 90 -14.51 -10.02 12.23
N ASP A 91 -14.49 -11.34 12.06
CA ASP A 91 -13.29 -12.06 11.63
C ASP A 91 -12.82 -11.59 10.24
N GLU A 92 -13.74 -11.13 9.38
CA GLU A 92 -13.40 -10.52 8.09
C GLU A 92 -12.57 -9.25 8.28
N GLU A 93 -13.00 -8.36 9.18
CA GLU A 93 -12.32 -7.08 9.45
C GLU A 93 -10.95 -7.33 10.08
N LEU A 94 -10.88 -8.27 11.04
CA LEU A 94 -9.61 -8.67 11.66
C LEU A 94 -8.66 -9.30 10.65
N ASN A 95 -9.13 -10.23 9.81
CA ASN A 95 -8.30 -10.87 8.79
C ASN A 95 -7.75 -9.84 7.78
N ASN A 96 -8.56 -8.87 7.38
CA ASN A 96 -8.11 -7.79 6.50
C ASN A 96 -7.07 -6.90 7.18
N LEU A 97 -7.27 -6.58 8.47
CA LEU A 97 -6.30 -5.83 9.27
C LEU A 97 -4.97 -6.56 9.42
N ILE A 98 -4.99 -7.86 9.73
CA ILE A 98 -3.77 -8.68 9.81
C ILE A 98 -3.04 -8.71 8.47
N LYS A 99 -3.74 -8.92 7.36
CA LYS A 99 -3.12 -8.88 6.02
C LYS A 99 -2.46 -7.52 5.75
N ALA A 100 -3.09 -6.43 6.17
CA ALA A 100 -2.54 -5.10 6.01
C ALA A 100 -1.25 -4.93 6.85
N PHE A 101 -1.21 -5.41 8.09
CA PHE A 101 0.02 -5.40 8.91
C PHE A 101 1.11 -6.34 8.36
N ALA A 102 0.76 -7.53 7.87
CA ALA A 102 1.70 -8.44 7.23
C ALA A 102 2.38 -7.81 6.00
N SER A 103 1.62 -7.04 5.22
CA SER A 103 2.15 -6.29 4.07
C SER A 103 3.16 -5.20 4.46
N LEU A 104 3.14 -4.72 5.70
CA LEU A 104 4.14 -3.76 6.20
C LEU A 104 5.49 -4.42 6.49
N GLY A 105 5.49 -5.59 7.12
CA GLY A 105 6.71 -6.35 7.40
C GLY A 105 7.38 -6.91 6.13
N SER A 106 6.58 -7.14 5.08
CA SER A 106 7.07 -7.59 3.77
C SER A 106 7.68 -6.47 2.92
N LYS A 107 7.46 -5.19 3.27
CA LYS A 107 8.13 -4.06 2.63
C LYS A 107 9.58 -3.93 3.09
N ASN A 108 10.41 -4.93 2.73
CA ASN A 108 11.57 -4.54 1.94
C ASN A 108 11.01 -3.78 0.75
N VAL A 109 11.28 -2.48 0.69
CA VAL A 109 10.95 -1.66 -0.48
C VAL A 109 11.81 -2.21 -1.62
N GLU A 110 11.37 -3.30 -2.22
CA GLU A 110 11.92 -3.79 -3.47
C GLU A 110 11.63 -2.70 -4.48
N SER A 111 12.72 -2.03 -4.86
CA SER A 111 12.66 -0.68 -5.33
C SER A 111 11.81 -0.56 -6.58
N ASN A 112 10.81 0.33 -6.52
CA ASN A 112 10.08 0.86 -7.68
C ASN A 112 11.03 1.50 -8.74
N ASN A 113 12.33 1.56 -8.44
CA ASN A 113 13.40 2.04 -9.31
C ASN A 113 13.53 1.18 -10.57
N LEU A 114 13.34 -0.15 -10.53
CA LEU A 114 13.50 -0.96 -11.75
C LEU A 114 12.43 -0.64 -12.79
N PHE A 115 11.16 -0.60 -12.36
CA PHE A 115 10.05 -0.22 -13.24
C PHE A 115 10.17 1.22 -13.72
N PHE A 116 10.57 2.15 -12.86
CA PHE A 116 10.78 3.54 -13.24
C PHE A 116 11.96 3.71 -14.20
N THR A 117 13.07 3.01 -13.98
CA THR A 117 14.25 3.02 -14.86
C THR A 117 13.92 2.44 -16.24
N LEU A 118 13.20 1.31 -16.30
CA LEU A 118 12.76 0.73 -17.56
C LEU A 118 11.80 1.65 -18.31
N PHE A 119 10.90 2.34 -17.59
CA PHE A 119 10.00 3.33 -18.15
C PHE A 119 10.77 4.52 -18.75
N VAL A 120 11.75 5.08 -18.02
CA VAL A 120 12.58 6.18 -18.51
C VAL A 120 13.41 5.76 -19.74
N ILE A 121 14.03 4.58 -19.74
CA ILE A 121 14.81 4.07 -20.87
C ILE A 121 13.94 3.91 -22.12
N PHE A 122 12.73 3.39 -21.97
CA PHE A 122 11.79 3.21 -23.07
C PHE A 122 11.42 4.55 -23.74
N PHE A 123 11.07 5.56 -22.94
CA PHE A 123 10.71 6.88 -23.47
C PHE A 123 11.90 7.60 -24.10
N VAL A 124 13.09 7.54 -23.49
CA VAL A 124 14.32 8.10 -24.08
C VAL A 124 14.66 7.43 -25.41
N GLY A 125 14.55 6.09 -25.47
CA GLY A 125 14.77 5.32 -26.70
C GLY A 125 13.83 5.72 -27.83
N ILE A 126 12.54 5.92 -27.54
CA ILE A 126 11.55 6.41 -28.50
C ILE A 126 11.91 7.80 -29.01
N PHE A 127 12.27 8.73 -28.14
CA PHE A 127 12.66 10.09 -28.54
C PHE A 127 13.89 10.09 -29.45
N VAL A 128 14.88 9.25 -29.17
CA VAL A 128 16.07 9.09 -30.02
C VAL A 128 15.71 8.48 -31.37
N ALA A 129 14.87 7.44 -31.39
CA ALA A 129 14.43 6.80 -32.63
C ALA A 129 13.64 7.75 -33.54
N ILE A 130 12.73 8.54 -32.96
CA ILE A 130 12.00 9.61 -33.64
C ILE A 130 12.99 10.59 -34.28
N LYS A 131 13.94 11.11 -33.51
CA LYS A 131 14.93 12.08 -34.02
C LYS A 131 15.76 11.52 -35.18
N ILE A 132 16.17 10.25 -35.10
CA ILE A 132 16.94 9.59 -36.17
C ILE A 132 16.09 9.39 -37.43
N PHE A 133 14.83 8.99 -37.27
CA PHE A 133 13.90 8.78 -38.39
C PHE A 133 13.62 10.09 -39.14
N PHE A 134 13.29 11.16 -38.42
CA PHE A 134 13.04 12.47 -39.02
C PHE A 134 14.29 13.06 -39.69
N ARG A 135 15.49 12.91 -39.10
CA ARG A 135 16.75 13.35 -39.72
C ARG A 135 17.06 12.60 -41.02
N LYS A 136 16.76 11.29 -41.08
CA LYS A 136 16.92 10.50 -42.31
C LYS A 136 15.98 10.98 -43.41
N ASN A 137 14.75 11.36 -43.07
CA ASN A 137 13.79 11.85 -44.05
C ASN A 137 14.23 13.18 -44.69
N GLU A 138 14.76 14.12 -43.89
CA GLU A 138 15.30 15.39 -44.41
C GLU A 138 16.46 15.18 -45.41
N ILE A 139 17.35 14.22 -45.15
CA ILE A 139 18.48 13.91 -46.06
C ILE A 139 17.99 13.31 -47.39
N LEU A 140 16.92 12.50 -47.35
CA LEU A 140 16.36 11.88 -48.55
C LEU A 140 15.63 12.90 -49.45
N GLU A 141 14.93 13.85 -48.84
CA GLU A 141 14.27 14.95 -49.55
C GLU A 141 15.28 15.93 -50.16
N ALA A 142 16.45 16.15 -49.54
CA ALA A 142 17.50 17.04 -50.05
C ALA A 142 18.34 16.48 -51.21
N ASN A 143 18.27 15.17 -51.49
CA ASN A 143 19.01 14.50 -52.58
C ASN A 143 18.12 14.10 -53.78
N LYS A 144 16.91 14.66 -53.87
CA LYS A 144 15.95 14.43 -54.96
C LYS A 144 15.84 15.66 -55.84
#